data_AF-A0A1X7H0T0-F1
#
_entry.id   AF-A0A1X7H0T0-F1
#
_cell.length_a   1.000
_cell.length_b   1.000
_cell.length_c   1.000
_cell.angle_alpha   90.00
_cell.angle_beta   90.00
_cell.angle_gamma   90.00
#
_symmetry.space_group_name_H-M   'P 1'
#
loop_
_entity.id
_entity.type
_entity.pdbx_description
1 polymer ?
#
loop_
_entity_poly.entity_id
_entity_poly.type
_entity_poly.pdbx_seq_one_letter_code
_entity_poly.pdbx_strand_id
1 'polypeptide(L)'
;MNERIRRSIYFLSERGMPKEKMAPPLIRQMWRVGLSIPPLCFLGGLHVFLLIGCLSCMAWACIALVAVIWGLWDMSAQYLIVSSIVFGVVLGVYSSFKYMGLKKKYDVPDWRDF
;
A
#
# COMPACT_ATOMS: atom_id res chain seq x y z
N MET A 1 2.79 -14.84 -14.42
CA MET A 1 2.42 -14.68 -13.00
C MET A 1 3.05 -15.83 -12.21
N ASN A 2 3.94 -15.52 -11.28
CA ASN A 2 4.74 -16.53 -10.55
C ASN A 2 3.88 -17.55 -9.79
N GLU A 3 4.33 -18.81 -9.73
CA GLU A 3 3.64 -19.89 -9.00
C GLU A 3 3.46 -19.57 -7.51
N ARG A 4 4.46 -18.94 -6.89
CA ARG A 4 4.43 -18.51 -5.49
C ARG A 4 3.27 -17.53 -5.20
N ILE A 5 3.02 -16.60 -6.14
CA ILE A 5 1.88 -15.66 -6.05
C ILE A 5 0.56 -16.43 -6.16
N ARG A 6 0.44 -17.38 -7.08
CA ARG A 6 -0.76 -18.23 -7.20
C ARG A 6 -1.03 -19.02 -5.92
N ARG A 7 -0.02 -19.65 -5.32
CA ARG A 7 -0.14 -20.36 -4.04
C ARG A 7 -0.59 -19.43 -2.92
N SER A 8 -0.04 -18.21 -2.86
CA SER A 8 -0.41 -17.23 -1.83
C SER A 8 -1.88 -16.82 -1.91
N ILE A 9 -2.39 -16.64 -3.13
CA ILE A 9 -3.81 -16.30 -3.36
C ILE A 9 -4.69 -17.49 -2.99
N TYR A 10 -4.29 -18.72 -3.33
CA TYR A 10 -5.02 -19.92 -2.95
C TYR A 10 -5.10 -20.09 -1.43
N PHE A 11 -3.97 -19.94 -0.73
CA PHE A 11 -3.89 -19.99 0.73
C PHE A 11 -4.80 -18.93 1.40
N LEU A 12 -4.78 -17.69 0.90
CA LEU A 12 -5.66 -16.64 1.39
C LEU A 12 -7.15 -16.91 1.10
N SER A 13 -7.44 -17.58 -0.02
CA SER A 13 -8.81 -18.01 -0.38
C SER A 13 -9.33 -19.10 0.53
N GLU A 14 -8.48 -20.06 0.91
CA GLU A 14 -8.82 -21.13 1.84
C GLU A 14 -9.15 -20.59 3.24
N ARG A 15 -8.47 -19.52 3.66
CA ARG A 15 -8.76 -18.82 4.93
C ARG A 15 -9.93 -17.83 4.86
N GLY A 16 -10.70 -17.83 3.77
CA GLY A 16 -11.91 -17.01 3.63
C GLY A 16 -11.64 -15.50 3.52
N MET A 17 -10.46 -15.09 3.05
CA MET A 17 -10.22 -13.67 2.77
C MET A 17 -11.07 -13.24 1.56
N PRO A 18 -11.73 -12.07 1.55
CA PRO A 18 -12.40 -11.57 0.35
C PRO A 18 -11.40 -11.28 -0.77
N LYS A 19 -11.73 -11.61 -2.03
CA LYS A 19 -10.85 -11.36 -3.18
C LYS A 19 -10.47 -9.89 -3.35
N GLU A 20 -11.35 -8.96 -2.95
CA GLU A 20 -11.04 -7.52 -2.95
C GLU A 20 -9.90 -7.15 -1.99
N LYS A 21 -9.79 -7.88 -0.86
CA LYS A 21 -8.75 -7.67 0.15
C LYS A 21 -7.45 -8.42 -0.18
N MET A 22 -7.54 -9.57 -0.84
CA MET A 22 -6.38 -10.36 -1.25
C MET A 22 -5.51 -9.65 -2.30
N ALA A 23 -6.16 -8.99 -3.27
CA ALA A 23 -5.46 -8.34 -4.37
C ALA A 23 -6.21 -7.06 -4.78
N PRO A 24 -5.89 -5.91 -4.15
CA PRO A 24 -6.35 -4.61 -4.62
C PRO A 24 -6.05 -4.44 -6.12
N PRO A 25 -6.91 -3.71 -6.86
CA PRO A 25 -6.81 -3.59 -8.32
C PRO A 25 -5.42 -3.11 -8.79
N LEU A 26 -4.76 -2.25 -8.03
CA LEU A 26 -3.38 -1.81 -8.27
C LEU A 26 -2.38 -2.97 -8.31
N ILE A 27 -2.37 -3.86 -7.31
CA ILE A 27 -1.46 -5.01 -7.28
C ILE A 27 -1.73 -5.94 -8.47
N ARG A 28 -3.00 -6.12 -8.82
CA ARG A 28 -3.40 -6.96 -9.96
C ARG A 28 -2.87 -6.41 -11.29
N GLN A 29 -2.75 -5.09 -11.43
CA GLN A 29 -2.10 -4.49 -12.59
C GLN A 29 -0.59 -4.67 -12.57
N MET A 30 0.05 -4.51 -11.40
CA MET A 30 1.50 -4.76 -11.27
C MET A 30 1.88 -6.22 -11.65
N TRP A 31 1.07 -7.20 -11.22
CA TRP A 31 1.26 -8.60 -11.63
C TRP A 31 1.08 -8.84 -13.13
N ARG A 32 0.23 -8.05 -13.81
CA ARG A 32 0.08 -8.09 -15.27
C ARG A 32 1.32 -7.56 -15.99
N VAL A 33 2.01 -6.59 -15.41
CA VAL A 33 3.27 -6.02 -15.95
C VAL A 33 4.49 -6.89 -15.62
N GLY A 34 4.30 -8.02 -14.93
CA GLY A 34 5.37 -8.96 -14.57
C GLY A 34 6.09 -8.65 -13.25
N LEU A 35 5.72 -7.55 -12.59
CA LEU A 35 6.24 -7.20 -11.26
C LEU A 35 5.66 -8.15 -10.22
N SER A 36 6.49 -9.03 -9.69
CA SER A 36 6.10 -10.07 -8.72
C SER A 36 6.15 -9.56 -7.29
N ILE A 37 5.31 -8.56 -6.99
CA ILE A 37 5.22 -7.93 -5.68
C ILE A 37 4.34 -8.80 -4.76
N PRO A 38 4.76 -9.08 -3.52
CA PRO A 38 3.93 -9.80 -2.56
C PRO A 38 2.60 -9.08 -2.29
N PRO A 39 1.50 -9.82 -2.03
CA PRO A 39 0.28 -9.19 -1.56
C PRO A 39 0.57 -8.45 -0.25
N LEU A 40 0.04 -7.22 -0.09
CA LEU A 40 0.36 -6.37 1.07
C LEU A 40 0.12 -7.04 2.43
N CYS A 41 -0.80 -8.02 2.50
CA CYS A 41 -1.08 -8.78 3.71
C CYS A 41 0.08 -9.67 4.18
N PHE A 42 1.02 -10.03 3.30
CA PHE A 42 2.22 -10.81 3.62
C PHE A 42 3.42 -9.93 4.02
N LEU A 43 3.34 -8.62 3.83
CA LEU A 43 4.38 -7.69 4.24
C LEU A 43 4.24 -7.38 5.73
N GLY A 44 5.38 -7.28 6.43
CA GLY A 44 5.39 -6.80 7.81
C GLY A 44 4.89 -5.35 7.91
N GLY A 45 4.37 -4.95 9.08
CA GLY A 45 3.79 -3.63 9.30
C GLY A 45 4.71 -2.47 8.91
N LEU A 46 6.02 -2.58 9.18
CA LEU A 46 7.00 -1.57 8.80
C LEU A 46 7.16 -1.45 7.27
N HIS A 47 7.12 -2.55 6.52
CA HIS A 47 7.20 -2.53 5.06
C HIS A 47 5.93 -1.90 4.47
N VAL A 48 4.76 -2.21 5.04
CA VAL A 48 3.49 -1.59 4.66
C VAL A 48 3.50 -0.09 4.94
N PHE A 49 3.99 0.32 6.11
CA PHE A 49 4.15 1.72 6.49
C PHE A 49 5.01 2.49 5.49
N LEU A 50 6.21 1.98 5.18
CA LEU A 50 7.11 2.63 4.24
C LEU A 50 6.52 2.68 2.83
N LEU A 51 5.98 1.56 2.34
CA LEU A 51 5.48 1.47 0.97
C LEU A 51 4.26 2.37 0.76
N ILE A 52 3.26 2.26 1.63
CA ILE A 52 2.04 3.08 1.50
C ILE A 52 2.35 4.53 1.88
N GLY A 53 3.13 4.77 2.92
CA GLY A 53 3.48 6.12 3.36
C GLY A 53 4.25 6.89 2.29
N CYS A 54 5.25 6.29 1.65
CA CYS A 54 6.00 6.94 0.57
C CYS A 54 5.13 7.18 -0.67
N LEU A 55 4.32 6.19 -1.08
CA LEU A 55 3.43 6.37 -2.24
C LEU A 55 2.39 7.45 -1.99
N SER A 56 1.79 7.47 -0.80
CA SER A 56 0.82 8.48 -0.40
C SER A 56 1.44 9.87 -0.28
N CYS A 57 2.65 9.98 0.29
CA CYS A 57 3.41 11.23 0.35
C CYS A 57 3.64 11.78 -1.06
N MET A 58 4.15 10.95 -1.97
CA MET A 58 4.47 11.37 -3.34
C MET A 58 3.20 11.70 -4.14
N ALA A 59 2.14 10.92 -3.99
CA ALA A 59 0.86 11.19 -4.64
C ALA A 59 0.26 12.53 -4.15
N TRP A 60 0.27 12.78 -2.84
CA TRP A 60 -0.22 14.03 -2.28
C TRP A 60 0.63 15.22 -2.73
N ALA A 61 1.97 15.09 -2.71
CA ALA A 61 2.88 16.12 -3.18
C ALA A 61 2.60 16.49 -4.65
N CYS A 62 2.39 15.51 -5.53
CA CYS A 62 2.04 15.75 -6.92
C CYS A 62 0.70 16.49 -7.06
N ILE A 63 -0.33 16.06 -6.32
CA ILE A 63 -1.67 16.69 -6.36
C ILE A 63 -1.60 18.13 -5.86
N ALA A 64 -0.95 18.36 -4.73
CA ALA A 64 -0.77 19.68 -4.14
C ALA A 64 0.03 20.61 -5.07
N LEU A 65 1.09 20.09 -5.69
CA LEU A 65 1.90 20.85 -6.64
C LEU A 65 1.11 21.24 -7.90
N VAL A 66 0.33 20.33 -8.46
CA VAL A 66 -0.55 20.64 -9.62
C VAL A 66 -1.60 21.67 -9.23
N ALA A 67 -2.20 21.56 -8.04
CA ALA A 67 -3.19 22.53 -7.55
C ALA A 67 -2.60 23.94 -7.39
N VAL A 68 -1.37 24.05 -6.89
CA VAL A 68 -0.65 25.33 -6.78
C VAL A 68 -0.34 25.90 -8.17
N ILE A 69 0.16 25.08 -9.10
CA ILE A 69 0.47 25.53 -10.48
C ILE A 69 -0.77 26.02 -11.22
N TRP A 70 -1.92 25.38 -10.99
CA TRP A 70 -3.20 25.79 -11.60
C TRP A 70 -3.89 26.95 -10.87
N GLY A 71 -3.28 27.49 -9.81
CA GLY A 71 -3.82 28.62 -9.05
C GLY A 71 -5.06 28.25 -8.22
N LEU A 72 -5.30 26.96 -7.97
CA LEU A 72 -6.40 26.52 -7.11
C LEU A 72 -6.07 26.78 -5.64
N TRP A 73 -4.79 26.67 -5.27
CA TRP A 73 -4.29 26.89 -3.90
C TRP A 73 -3.10 27.83 -3.90
N ASP A 74 -3.09 28.76 -2.94
CA ASP A 74 -1.92 29.60 -2.64
C ASP A 74 -1.21 29.03 -1.40
N MET A 75 -0.40 28.00 -1.63
CA MET A 75 0.37 27.32 -0.57
C MET A 75 1.86 27.59 -0.75
N SER A 76 2.53 27.96 0.33
CA SER A 76 3.99 28.05 0.33
C SER A 76 4.63 26.66 0.17
N ALA A 77 5.84 26.63 -0.39
CA ALA A 77 6.60 25.38 -0.57
C ALA A 77 6.80 24.61 0.75
N GLN A 78 6.95 25.34 1.87
CA GLN A 78 7.08 24.74 3.21
C GLN A 78 5.80 23.99 3.60
N TYR A 79 4.62 24.59 3.41
CA TYR A 79 3.35 23.94 3.70
C TYR A 79 3.10 22.71 2.83
N LEU A 80 3.50 22.77 1.55
CA LEU A 80 3.39 21.64 0.64
C LEU A 80 4.23 20.44 1.13
N ILE A 81 5.49 20.68 1.51
CA ILE A 81 6.39 19.63 2.01
C ILE A 81 5.86 19.04 3.32
N VAL A 82 5.52 19.89 4.29
CA VAL A 82 5.03 19.43 5.61
C VAL A 82 3.72 18.64 5.46
N SER A 83 2.76 19.16 4.68
CA SER A 83 1.48 18.47 4.47
C SER A 83 1.67 17.11 3.80
N SER A 84 2.59 16.99 2.84
CA SER A 84 2.89 15.71 2.16
C SER A 84 3.49 14.68 3.10
N ILE A 85 4.43 15.09 3.94
CA ILE A 85 5.04 14.22 4.96
C ILE A 85 3.98 13.76 5.97
N VAL A 86 3.19 14.69 6.52
CA VAL A 86 2.14 14.38 7.49
C VAL A 86 1.12 13.41 6.88
N PHE A 87 0.67 13.69 5.66
CA PHE A 87 -0.29 12.84 4.96
C PHE A 87 0.25 11.43 4.72
N GLY A 88 1.51 11.32 4.26
CA GLY A 88 2.20 10.04 4.08
C GLY A 88 2.34 9.26 5.38
N VAL A 89 2.76 9.91 6.46
CA VAL A 89 2.90 9.25 7.78
C VAL A 89 1.55 8.76 8.29
N VAL A 90 0.51 9.59 8.27
CA VAL A 90 -0.83 9.22 8.76
C VAL A 90 -1.38 8.03 7.97
N LEU A 91 -1.33 8.08 6.65
CA LEU A 91 -1.82 6.97 5.81
C LEU A 91 -0.95 5.72 5.93
N GLY A 92 0.36 5.87 6.07
CA GLY A 92 1.28 4.77 6.31
C GLY A 92 0.95 4.06 7.63
N VAL A 93 0.76 4.82 8.72
CA VAL A 93 0.44 4.27 10.05
C VAL A 93 -0.92 3.58 10.02
N TYR A 94 -1.94 4.25 9.51
CA TYR A 94 -3.29 3.69 9.37
C TYR A 94 -3.27 2.38 8.58
N SER A 95 -2.58 2.36 7.45
CA SER A 95 -2.48 1.17 6.60
C SER A 95 -1.70 0.06 7.31
N SER A 96 -0.58 0.37 7.97
CA SER A 96 0.19 -0.60 8.75
C SER A 96 -0.70 -1.31 9.77
N PHE A 97 -1.46 -0.57 10.60
CA PHE A 97 -2.36 -1.18 11.58
C PHE A 97 -3.44 -2.04 10.93
N LYS A 98 -4.07 -1.55 9.85
CA LYS A 98 -5.09 -2.30 9.11
C LYS A 98 -4.54 -3.63 8.57
N TYR A 99 -3.36 -3.61 7.94
CA TYR A 99 -2.75 -4.81 7.35
C TYR A 99 -2.16 -5.74 8.41
N MET A 100 -1.65 -5.22 9.53
CA MET A 100 -1.26 -6.04 10.69
C MET A 100 -2.48 -6.73 11.32
N GLY A 101 -3.61 -6.03 11.44
CA GLY A 101 -4.87 -6.61 11.90
C GLY A 101 -5.38 -7.71 10.97
N LEU A 102 -5.28 -7.50 9.66
CA LEU A 102 -5.58 -8.53 8.65
C LEU A 102 -4.62 -9.72 8.75
N LYS A 103 -3.31 -9.48 8.87
CA LYS A 103 -2.29 -10.52 9.02
C LYS A 103 -2.57 -11.38 10.26
N LYS A 104 -2.92 -10.75 11.39
CA LYS A 104 -3.29 -11.46 12.63
C LYS A 104 -4.61 -12.22 12.50
N LYS A 105 -5.63 -11.63 11.89
CA LYS A 105 -6.96 -12.24 11.73
C LYS A 105 -6.92 -13.49 10.85
N TYR A 106 -6.11 -13.47 9.80
CA TYR A 106 -6.00 -14.58 8.85
C TYR A 106 -4.73 -15.40 9.07
N ASP A 107 -3.99 -15.16 10.15
CA ASP A 107 -2.74 -15.83 10.54
C ASP A 107 -1.82 -16.09 9.32
N VAL A 108 -1.57 -14.99 8.60
CA VAL A 108 -0.80 -15.00 7.35
C VAL A 108 0.69 -15.00 7.70
N PRO A 109 1.48 -15.97 7.20
CA PRO A 109 2.92 -16.01 7.44
C PRO A 109 3.64 -14.85 6.75
N ASP A 110 4.89 -14.59 7.14
CA ASP A 110 5.72 -13.60 6.44
C ASP A 110 6.04 -14.06 5.03
N TRP A 111 6.13 -13.12 4.08
CA TRP A 111 6.45 -13.44 2.69
C TRP A 111 7.77 -14.17 2.51
N ARG A 112 8.72 -14.05 3.45
CA ARG A 112 10.00 -14.77 3.41
C ARG A 112 9.84 -16.26 3.68
N ASP A 113 8.84 -16.63 4.47
CA ASP A 113 8.61 -18.01 4.93
C ASP A 113 7.54 -18.73 4.10
N PHE A 114 6.91 -18.04 3.14
CA PHE A 114 5.89 -18.56 2.22
C PHE A 114 6.47 -18.94 0.86
#